data_AF-A0A8T5Q5R9-F1
#
_entry.id   AF-A0A8T5Q5R9-F1
#
_cell.length_a   1.000
_cell.length_b   1.000
_cell.length_c   1.000
_cell.angle_alpha   90.00
_cell.angle_beta   90.00
_cell.angle_gamma   90.00
#
_symmetry.space_group_name_H-M   'P 1'
#
loop_
_entity.id
_entity.type
_entity.pdbx_description
1 polymer ?
#
loop_
_entity_poly.entity_id
_entity_poly.type
_entity_poly.pdbx_seq_one_letter_code
_entity_poly.pdbx_strand_id
1 'polypeptide(L)' 'MRTVDRVIAKYPEMFDALEEYDRTHRLRKIDHKERANFTIDSDLLKRFRKYCQKRGMKMSAKIEQYMRNELE' A
#
# COMPACT_ATOMS: atom_id res chain seq x y z
N MET A 1 8.49 16.92 28.08
CA MET A 1 8.29 16.54 26.66
C MET A 1 6.94 17.08 26.23
N ARG A 2 6.92 18.06 25.31
CA ARG A 2 5.68 18.77 24.96
C ARG A 2 4.75 17.82 24.21
N THR A 3 3.43 18.01 24.33
CA THR A 3 2.42 17.17 23.67
C THR A 3 2.64 17.11 22.16
N VAL A 4 3.12 18.21 21.58
CA VAL A 4 3.47 18.34 20.15
C VAL A 4 4.56 17.35 19.74
N ASP A 5 5.65 17.24 20.50
CA ASP A 5 6.76 16.33 20.20
C ASP A 5 6.31 14.86 20.16
N ARG A 6 5.34 14.49 21.02
CA ARG A 6 4.76 13.14 21.03
C ARG A 6 3.89 12.85 19.82
N VAL A 7 3.16 13.86 19.32
CA VAL A 7 2.31 13.72 18.15
C VAL A 7 3.14 13.63 16.88
N ILE A 8 4.21 14.43 16.77
CA ILE A 8 5.17 14.38 15.67
C ILE A 8 5.83 13.01 15.59
N ALA A 9 6.31 12.48 16.72
CA ALA A 9 6.92 11.16 16.77
C ALA A 9 5.95 10.02 16.41
N LYS A 10 4.64 10.23 16.59
CA LYS A 10 3.60 9.21 16.37
C LYS A 10 3.08 9.18 14.92
N TYR A 11 3.17 10.29 14.19
CA TYR A 11 2.65 10.41 12.82
C TYR A 11 3.58 11.20 11.89
N PRO A 12 4.86 10.78 11.73
CA PRO A 12 5.83 11.53 10.92
C PRO A 12 5.37 11.71 9.47
N GLU A 13 4.79 10.67 8.89
CA GLU A 13 4.24 10.63 7.53
C GLU A 13 3.15 11.69 7.24
N MET A 14 2.37 12.09 8.26
CA MET A 14 1.38 13.16 8.09
C MET A 14 2.05 14.53 8.01
N PHE A 15 3.13 14.75 8.76
CA PHE A 15 3.86 16.01 8.71
C PHE A 15 4.65 16.16 7.42
N ASP A 16 5.23 15.07 6.90
CA ASP A 16 5.88 15.06 5.59
C ASP A 16 4.89 15.42 4.47
N ALA A 17 3.67 14.88 4.52
CA ALA A 17 2.61 15.19 3.57
C ALA A 17 2.14 16.67 3.66
N LEU A 18 2.13 17.24 4.87
CA LEU A 18 1.81 18.65 5.08
C LEU A 18 2.93 19.58 4.60
N GLU A 19 4.19 19.23 4.82
CA GLU A 19 5.34 19.98 4.29
C GLU A 19 5.35 19.98 2.75
N GLU A 20 5.04 18.84 2.13
CA GLU A 20 4.96 18.73 0.67
C GLU A 20 3.76 19.52 0.10
N TYR A 21 2.66 19.62 0.84
CA TYR A 21 1.52 20.47 0.50
C TYR A 21 1.88 21.95 0.54
N ASP A 22 2.56 22.42 1.59
CA ASP A 22 2.98 23.82 1.74
C ASP A 22 3.89 24.24 0.57
N ARG A 23 4.79 23.35 0.16
CA ARG A 23 5.71 23.58 -0.97
C ARG A 23 5.04 23.59 -2.34
N THR A 24 4.04 22.74 -2.56
CA THR A 24 3.51 22.47 -3.92
C THR A 24 2.06 22.93 -4.14
N HIS A 25 1.36 23.32 -3.07
CA HIS A 25 -0.08 23.60 -3.03
C HIS A 25 -0.95 22.47 -3.58
N ARG A 26 -0.40 21.25 -3.64
CA ARG A 26 -1.08 20.05 -4.11
C ARG A 26 -0.91 18.98 -3.04
N LEU A 27 -2.01 18.51 -2.48
CA LEU A 27 -1.97 17.30 -1.67
C LEU A 27 -1.58 16.18 -2.62
N ARG A 28 -0.49 15.47 -2.35
CA ARG A 28 -0.28 14.18 -3.02
C ARG A 28 -1.59 13.42 -2.85
N LYS A 29 -2.16 12.94 -3.96
CA LYS A 29 -3.16 11.88 -3.84
C LYS A 29 -2.44 10.81 -3.04
N ILE A 30 -2.90 10.57 -1.81
CA ILE A 30 -2.40 9.48 -1.01
C ILE A 30 -2.95 8.23 -1.68
N ASP A 31 -2.37 7.89 -2.84
CA ASP A 31 -2.54 6.59 -3.44
C ASP A 31 -1.77 5.68 -2.48
N HIS A 32 -2.48 5.13 -1.50
CA HIS A 32 -1.97 4.16 -0.52
C HIS A 32 -1.50 2.84 -1.17
N LYS A 33 -1.40 2.80 -2.50
CA LYS A 33 -1.01 1.65 -3.29
C LYS A 33 0.35 1.91 -3.92
N GLU A 34 1.37 1.35 -3.30
CA GLU A 34 2.69 1.31 -3.90
C GLU A 34 2.80 0.17 -4.92
N ARG A 35 3.58 0.39 -5.97
CA ARG A 35 3.86 -0.64 -6.98
C ARG A 35 5.07 -1.46 -6.54
N ALA A 36 4.83 -2.70 -6.14
CA ALA A 36 5.89 -3.66 -5.84
C ALA A 36 6.29 -4.45 -7.10
N ASN A 37 7.60 -4.55 -7.36
CA ASN A 37 8.16 -5.45 -8.37
C ASN A 37 8.74 -6.68 -7.65
N PHE A 38 8.20 -7.86 -7.91
CA PHE A 38 8.71 -9.12 -7.35
C PHE A 38 8.67 -10.22 -8.40
N THR A 39 9.48 -11.25 -8.17
CA THR A 39 9.52 -12.44 -9.01
C THR A 39 8.61 -13.51 -8.40
N ILE A 40 7.77 -14.14 -9.21
CA ILE A 40 6.97 -15.32 -8.82
C ILE A 40 7.28 -16.43 -9.82
N ASP A 41 7.27 -17.67 -9.33
CA ASP A 41 7.27 -18.85 -10.19
C ASP A 41 6.22 -18.77 -11.31
N SER A 42 6.64 -19.14 -12.52
CA SER A 42 5.83 -19.00 -13.74
C SER A 42 4.58 -19.87 -13.72
N ASP A 43 4.69 -21.10 -13.21
CA ASP A 43 3.57 -22.04 -13.20
C ASP A 43 2.56 -21.70 -12.10
N LEU A 44 3.05 -21.24 -10.95
CA LEU A 44 2.21 -20.69 -9.90
C LEU A 44 1.43 -19.47 -10.40
N LEU A 45 2.09 -18.54 -11.09
CA LEU A 45 1.44 -17.35 -11.65
C LEU A 45 0.34 -17.71 -12.66
N LYS A 46 0.59 -18.69 -13.55
CA LYS A 46 -0.41 -19.19 -14.50
C LYS A 46 -1.64 -19.76 -13.78
N ARG A 47 -1.42 -20.60 -12.76
CA ARG A 47 -2.51 -21.19 -11.96
C ARG A 47 -3.29 -20.10 -11.22
N PHE A 48 -2.59 -19.17 -10.60
CA PHE A 48 -3.20 -18.05 -9.88
C PHE A 48 -4.02 -17.13 -10.79
N ARG A 49 -3.52 -16.83 -11.99
CA ARG A 49 -4.26 -16.04 -13.00
C ARG A 49 -5.54 -16.74 -13.42
N LYS A 50 -5.49 -18.04 -13.73
CA LYS A 50 -6.68 -18.84 -14.07
C LYS A 50 -7.68 -18.87 -12.91
N TYR A 51 -7.20 -19.02 -11.67
CA TYR A 51 -8.02 -18.99 -10.47
C TYR A 51 -8.77 -17.65 -10.32
N CYS A 52 -8.06 -16.54 -10.45
CA CYS A 52 -8.65 -15.20 -10.35
C CYS A 52 -9.66 -14.94 -11.47
N GLN A 53 -9.34 -15.34 -12.71
CA GLN A 53 -10.22 -15.19 -13.86
C GLN A 53 -11.53 -15.96 -13.70
N LYS A 54 -11.47 -17.23 -13.27
CA LYS A 54 -12.66 -18.08 -13.05
C LYS A 54 -13.61 -17.51 -12.00
N ARG A 55 -13.09 -16.74 -11.05
CA ARG A 55 -13.88 -16.16 -9.95
C ARG A 55 -14.15 -14.66 -10.11
N GLY A 56 -13.80 -14.07 -11.26
CA GLY A 56 -14.01 -12.64 -11.53
C GLY A 56 -13.24 -11.70 -10.59
N MET A 57 -12.11 -12.14 -10.04
CA MET A 57 -11.33 -11.38 -9.06
C MET A 57 -10.11 -10.69 -9.68
N LYS A 58 -9.73 -9.53 -9.14
CA LYS A 58 -8.46 -8.87 -9.47
C LYS A 58 -7.32 -9.59 -8.74
N MET A 59 -6.24 -9.91 -9.48
CA MET A 59 -5.05 -10.57 -8.91
C MET A 59 -4.44 -9.78 -7.76
N SER A 60 -4.31 -8.45 -7.91
CA SER A 60 -3.77 -7.57 -6.88
C SER A 60 -4.60 -7.59 -5.61
N ALA A 61 -5.93 -7.53 -5.70
CA ALA A 61 -6.81 -7.60 -4.54
C ALA A 61 -6.67 -8.92 -3.78
N LYS A 62 -6.46 -10.04 -4.50
CA LYS A 62 -6.29 -11.34 -3.86
C LYS A 62 -4.92 -11.50 -3.19
N ILE A 63 -3.86 -10.97 -3.81
CA ILE A 63 -2.53 -10.92 -3.19
C ILE A 63 -2.57 -10.07 -1.92
N GLU A 64 -3.18 -8.89 -2.00
CA GLU A 64 -3.34 -8.00 -0.84
C GLU A 64 -4.12 -8.69 0.29
N GLN A 65 -5.19 -9.42 -0.04
CA GLN A 65 -5.93 -10.21 0.96
C GLN A 65 -5.06 -11.27 1.63
N TYR A 66 -4.24 -12.01 0.87
CA TYR A 66 -3.34 -12.99 1.45
C TYR A 66 -2.28 -12.34 2.35
N MET A 67 -1.72 -11.20 1.93
CA MET A 67 -0.77 -10.46 2.74
C MET A 67 -1.39 -9.98 4.05
N ARG A 68 -2.63 -9.46 4.03
CA ARG A 68 -3.34 -9.07 5.25
C ARG A 68 -3.56 -10.24 6.19
N ASN A 69 -4.06 -11.37 5.68
CA ASN A 69 -4.31 -12.57 6.50
C ASN A 69 -3.05 -13.16 7.16
N GLU A 70 -1.86 -12.90 6.63
CA GLU A 70 -0.60 -13.39 7.21
C GLU A 70 0.02 -12.38 8.19
N LEU A 71 -0.35 -11.10 8.09
CA LEU A 71 0.19 -10.02 8.92
C LEU A 71 -0.74 -9.61 10.08
N GLU A 72 -2.04 -9.88 9.97
CA GLU A 72 -3.10 -9.58 10.94
C GLU A 72 -3.78 -10.87 11.42
#